data_AF-A0A7S0RFS0-F1
#
_entry.id   AF-A0A7S0RFS0-F1
#
_cell.length_a   1.000
_cell.length_b   1.000
_cell.length_c   1.000
_cell.angle_alpha   90.00
_cell.angle_beta   90.00
_cell.angle_gamma   90.00
#
_symmetry.space_group_name_H-M   'P 1'
#
loop_
_entity.id
_entity.type
_entity.pdbx_description
1 polymer ?
#
loop_
_entity_poly.entity_id
_entity_poly.type
_entity_poly.pdbx_seq_one_letter_code
_entity_poly.pdbx_strand_id
1 'polypeptide(L)'
;WYDLVIFMGIYVWISWCMAVLMHLLTGAYFDRTSTLGDSIYLLTESNVAGMQGEVAQNVMEVMEMTGSSLFVLAPIYMVVYGLPVLLSWVMFSFLFAIIGDAFNDVKEGFKDTPMLWHDIEIALRTNHTPYGRRYR
;
A
#
# COMPACT_ATOMS: atom_id res chain seq x y z
N TRP A 1 3.72 15.83 -6.62
CA TRP A 1 5.05 15.43 -6.07
C TRP A 1 5.11 15.60 -4.56
N TYR A 2 4.74 16.75 -4.00
CA TYR A 2 4.70 16.96 -2.55
C TYR A 2 3.70 16.04 -1.83
N ASP A 3 2.56 15.75 -2.44
CA ASP A 3 1.47 14.96 -1.81
C ASP A 3 1.91 13.53 -1.49
N LEU A 4 2.65 12.90 -2.41
CA LEU A 4 3.20 11.55 -2.21
C LEU A 4 4.26 11.51 -1.11
N VAL A 5 5.11 12.53 -1.02
CA VAL A 5 6.18 12.60 0.00
C VAL A 5 5.58 12.84 1.39
N ILE A 6 4.60 13.74 1.50
CA ILE A 6 3.88 14.00 2.75
C ILE A 6 3.12 12.75 3.18
N PHE A 7 2.41 12.10 2.25
CA PHE A 7 1.75 10.82 2.51
C PHE A 7 2.73 9.76 3.00
N MET A 8 3.90 9.63 2.37
CA MET A 8 4.91 8.64 2.78
C MET A 8 5.45 8.93 4.18
N GLY A 9 5.67 10.20 4.53
CA GLY A 9 6.06 10.60 5.89
C GLY A 9 5.00 10.23 6.94
N ILE A 10 3.73 10.49 6.64
CA ILE A 10 2.60 10.14 7.52
C ILE A 10 2.49 8.61 7.65
N TYR A 11 2.58 7.89 6.53
CA TYR A 11 2.50 6.43 6.50
C TYR A 11 3.59 5.81 7.39
N VAL A 12 4.84 6.19 7.20
CA VAL A 12 5.97 5.69 7.99
C VAL A 12 5.78 6.00 9.48
N TRP A 13 5.33 7.22 9.82
CA TRP A 13 5.11 7.61 11.22
C TRP A 13 4.02 6.77 11.89
N ILE A 14 2.86 6.61 11.24
CA ILE A 14 1.77 5.81 11.80
C ILE A 14 2.17 4.33 11.89
N SER A 15 2.82 3.79 10.85
CA SER A 15 3.34 2.42 10.87
C SER A 15 4.33 2.20 12.01
N TRP A 16 5.22 3.15 12.28
CA TRP A 16 6.14 3.09 13.41
C TRP A 16 5.40 3.04 14.76
N CYS A 17 4.45 3.95 14.97
CA CYS A 17 3.62 3.95 16.19
C CYS A 17 2.88 2.63 16.39
N MET A 18 2.37 2.03 15.31
CA MET A 18 1.68 0.73 15.35
C MET A 18 2.63 -0.41 15.70
N ALA A 19 3.83 -0.45 15.10
CA ALA A 19 4.81 -1.48 15.42
C ALA A 19 5.26 -1.42 16.89
N VAL A 20 5.43 -0.21 17.43
CA VAL A 20 5.71 -0.01 18.87
C VAL A 20 4.55 -0.50 19.72
N LEU A 21 3.31 -0.16 19.36
CA LEU A 21 2.12 -0.60 20.09
C LEU A 21 1.97 -2.13 20.08
N MET A 22 2.17 -2.77 18.93
CA MET A 22 2.17 -4.23 18.79
C MET A 22 3.21 -4.87 19.71
N HIS A 23 4.46 -4.39 19.67
CA HIS A 23 5.53 -4.91 20.50
C HIS A 23 5.21 -4.79 21.99
N LEU A 24 4.78 -3.61 22.45
CA LEU A 24 4.50 -3.34 23.86
C LEU A 24 3.33 -4.16 24.41
N LEU A 25 2.28 -4.35 23.62
CA LEU A 25 1.06 -5.02 24.09
C LEU A 25 1.13 -6.54 23.92
N THR A 26 1.89 -7.04 22.96
CA THR A 26 1.80 -8.45 22.54
C THR A 26 3.14 -9.18 22.56
N GLY A 27 4.28 -8.48 22.65
CA GLY A 27 5.59 -9.11 22.61
C GLY A 27 5.90 -10.06 23.76
N ALA A 28 5.16 -9.98 24.88
CA ALA A 28 5.25 -10.93 25.98
C ALA A 28 4.48 -12.25 25.75
N TYR A 29 3.56 -12.26 24.77
CA TYR A 29 2.62 -13.36 24.53
C TYR A 29 2.70 -13.94 23.12
N PHE A 30 3.33 -13.20 22.19
CA PHE A 30 3.37 -13.54 20.78
C PHE A 30 4.78 -13.37 20.24
N ASP A 31 5.44 -14.48 19.93
CA ASP A 31 6.86 -14.48 19.53
C ASP A 31 7.11 -13.64 18.27
N ARG A 32 6.12 -13.54 17.37
CA ARG A 32 6.19 -12.72 16.15
C ARG A 32 6.14 -11.21 16.41
N THR A 33 6.00 -10.79 17.66
CA THR A 33 6.12 -9.39 18.10
C THR A 33 7.10 -9.26 19.27
N SER A 34 7.91 -10.30 19.54
CA SER A 34 8.85 -10.34 20.66
C SER A 34 9.97 -9.30 20.56
N THR A 35 10.33 -8.87 19.35
CA THR A 35 11.17 -7.71 19.12
C THR A 35 10.43 -6.62 18.34
N LEU A 36 10.95 -5.38 18.40
CA LEU A 36 10.45 -4.30 17.57
C LEU A 36 10.64 -4.61 16.07
N GLY A 37 11.73 -5.29 15.70
CA GLY A 37 11.97 -5.72 14.32
C GLY A 37 10.91 -6.68 13.81
N ASP A 38 10.54 -7.67 14.63
CA ASP A 38 9.48 -8.64 14.28
C ASP A 38 8.12 -7.95 14.14
N SER A 39 7.85 -6.99 15.01
CA SER A 39 6.60 -6.21 14.94
C SER A 39 6.51 -5.36 13.67
N ILE A 40 7.63 -4.76 13.22
CA ILE A 40 7.68 -4.04 11.94
C ILE A 40 7.48 -4.99 10.76
N TYR A 41 8.12 -6.16 10.81
CA TYR A 41 7.99 -7.17 9.77
C TYR A 41 6.55 -7.68 9.67
N LEU A 42 5.94 -8.05 10.79
CA LEU A 42 4.56 -8.51 10.85
C LEU A 42 3.57 -7.43 10.40
N LEU A 43 3.79 -6.17 10.76
CA LEU A 43 2.99 -5.06 10.27
C LEU A 43 3.08 -4.94 8.74
N THR A 44 4.28 -5.14 8.18
CA THR A 44 4.50 -5.11 6.73
C THR A 44 3.74 -6.25 6.06
N GLU A 45 3.86 -7.47 6.56
CA GLU A 45 3.10 -8.64 6.07
C GLU A 45 1.58 -8.42 6.14
N SER A 46 1.09 -7.84 7.23
CA SER A 46 -0.34 -7.50 7.42
C SER A 46 -0.84 -6.51 6.36
N ASN A 47 0.06 -5.74 5.76
CA ASN A 47 -0.24 -4.74 4.72
C ASN A 47 -0.09 -5.32 3.30
N VAL A 48 0.47 -6.53 3.14
CA VAL A 48 0.57 -7.21 1.84
C VAL A 48 -0.78 -7.84 1.48
N ALA A 49 -1.28 -7.52 0.29
CA ALA A 49 -2.48 -8.13 -0.26
C ALA A 49 -2.32 -9.66 -0.33
N GLY A 50 -3.24 -10.38 0.29
CA GLY A 50 -3.25 -11.86 0.35
C GLY A 50 -2.65 -12.46 1.62
N MET A 51 -1.82 -11.71 2.37
CA MET A 51 -1.21 -12.21 3.62
C MET A 51 -2.07 -11.97 4.87
N GLN A 52 -3.08 -11.11 4.77
CA GLN A 52 -3.97 -10.75 5.88
C GLN A 52 -4.66 -11.97 6.50
N GLY A 53 -5.15 -12.91 5.67
CA GLY A 53 -5.79 -14.13 6.16
C GLY A 53 -4.84 -15.03 6.93
N GLU A 54 -3.59 -15.15 6.47
CA GLU A 54 -2.54 -15.94 7.12
C GLU A 54 -2.13 -15.31 8.45
N VAL A 55 -2.01 -13.98 8.52
CA VAL A 55 -1.76 -13.27 9.79
C VAL A 55 -2.91 -13.50 10.77
N ALA A 56 -4.17 -13.40 10.33
CA ALA A 56 -5.33 -13.64 11.19
C ALA A 56 -5.34 -15.06 11.76
N GLN A 57 -5.06 -16.07 10.93
CA GLN A 57 -5.00 -17.47 11.36
C GLN A 57 -3.89 -17.71 12.38
N ASN A 58 -2.68 -17.22 12.10
CA ASN A 58 -1.53 -17.34 13.01
C ASN A 58 -1.82 -16.71 14.39
N VAL A 59 -2.48 -15.55 14.41
CA VAL A 59 -2.87 -14.90 15.66
C VAL A 59 -3.88 -15.77 16.41
N MET A 60 -4.92 -16.27 15.74
CA MET A 60 -5.92 -17.14 16.37
C MET A 60 -5.32 -18.44 16.91
N GLU A 61 -4.41 -19.08 16.18
CA GLU A 61 -3.75 -20.31 16.63
C GLU A 61 -2.90 -20.07 17.88
N VAL A 62 -2.09 -19.00 17.91
CA VAL A 62 -1.33 -18.68 19.13
C VAL A 62 -2.25 -18.34 20.29
N MET A 63 -3.35 -17.65 20.02
CA MET A 63 -4.34 -17.34 21.03
C MET A 63 -4.99 -18.58 21.64
N GLU A 64 -5.36 -19.57 20.82
CA GLU A 64 -5.90 -20.86 21.28
C GLU A 64 -4.85 -21.63 22.11
N MET A 65 -3.58 -21.58 21.71
CA MET A 65 -2.48 -22.24 22.43
C MET A 65 -2.18 -21.62 23.80
N THR A 66 -2.41 -20.31 23.98
CA THR A 66 -2.19 -19.65 25.28
C THR A 66 -3.26 -19.97 26.34
N GLY A 67 -4.36 -20.64 25.98
CA GLY A 67 -5.43 -21.01 26.92
C GLY A 67 -6.14 -19.83 27.59
N SER A 68 -5.94 -18.61 27.07
CA SER A 68 -6.48 -17.38 27.62
C SER A 68 -7.95 -17.20 27.27
N SER A 69 -8.69 -16.43 28.09
CA SER A 69 -10.10 -16.15 27.80
C SER A 69 -10.22 -15.22 26.59
N LEU A 70 -11.32 -15.33 25.83
CA LEU A 70 -11.60 -14.50 24.65
C LEU A 70 -11.52 -12.99 24.96
N PHE A 71 -11.79 -12.60 26.22
CA PHE A 71 -11.74 -11.22 26.69
C PHE A 71 -10.32 -10.65 26.77
N VAL A 72 -9.33 -11.51 27.05
CA VAL A 72 -7.90 -11.16 27.04
C VAL A 72 -7.34 -11.17 25.62
N LEU A 73 -7.90 -12.02 24.76
CA LEU A 73 -7.43 -12.25 23.41
C LEU A 73 -7.96 -11.22 22.40
N ALA A 74 -9.19 -10.74 22.56
CA ALA A 74 -9.79 -9.78 21.62
C ALA A 74 -8.96 -8.49 21.44
N PRO A 75 -8.39 -7.86 22.49
CA PRO A 75 -7.51 -6.70 22.32
C PRO A 75 -6.24 -7.01 21.53
N ILE A 76 -5.61 -8.17 21.77
CA ILE A 76 -4.41 -8.61 21.03
C ILE A 76 -4.77 -8.81 19.55
N TYR A 77 -5.92 -9.41 19.25
CA TYR A 77 -6.37 -9.67 17.88
C TYR A 77 -6.62 -8.35 17.14
N MET A 78 -7.24 -7.40 17.83
CA MET A 78 -7.45 -6.05 17.31
C MET A 78 -6.13 -5.32 17.07
N VAL A 79 -5.14 -5.43 17.94
CA VAL A 79 -3.84 -4.75 17.79
C VAL A 79 -2.99 -5.39 16.69
N VAL A 80 -2.97 -6.72 16.61
CA VAL A 80 -2.10 -7.46 15.68
C VAL A 80 -2.68 -7.57 14.28
N TYR A 81 -3.99 -7.69 14.16
CA TYR A 81 -4.66 -7.90 12.87
C TYR A 81 -5.66 -6.79 12.55
N GLY A 82 -6.62 -6.51 13.44
CA GLY A 82 -7.75 -5.61 13.13
C GLY A 82 -7.34 -4.19 12.73
N LEU A 83 -6.50 -3.55 13.56
CA LEU A 83 -6.05 -2.18 13.36
C LEU A 83 -5.09 -2.04 12.16
N PRO A 84 -4.07 -2.91 11.97
CA PRO A 84 -3.23 -2.90 10.77
C PRO A 84 -4.02 -2.99 9.47
N VAL A 85 -4.99 -3.92 9.40
CA VAL A 85 -5.82 -4.10 8.20
C VAL A 85 -6.66 -2.86 7.92
N LEU A 86 -7.35 -2.35 8.95
CA LEU A 86 -8.18 -1.14 8.81
C LEU A 86 -7.33 0.06 8.37
N LEU A 87 -6.18 0.26 9.02
CA LEU A 87 -5.27 1.35 8.70
C LEU A 87 -4.75 1.21 7.25
N SER A 88 -4.35 0.01 6.84
CA SER A 88 -3.92 -0.26 5.47
C SER A 88 -4.99 0.08 4.45
N TRP A 89 -6.24 -0.33 4.68
CA TRP A 89 -7.35 0.00 3.78
C TRP A 89 -7.52 1.50 3.60
N VAL A 90 -7.46 2.26 4.70
CA VAL A 90 -7.56 3.73 4.64
C VAL A 90 -6.35 4.32 3.92
N MET A 91 -5.14 3.92 4.28
CA MET A 91 -3.90 4.45 3.69
C MET A 91 -3.79 4.12 2.19
N PHE A 92 -4.12 2.90 1.77
CA PHE A 92 -4.15 2.53 0.36
C PHE A 92 -5.20 3.32 -0.42
N SER A 93 -6.36 3.59 0.18
CA SER A 93 -7.40 4.41 -0.45
C SER A 93 -6.90 5.83 -0.71
N PHE A 94 -6.20 6.44 0.24
CA PHE A 94 -5.54 7.74 0.05
C PHE A 94 -4.43 7.69 -1.00
N LEU A 95 -3.60 6.65 -1.00
CA LEU A 95 -2.55 6.46 -1.99
C LEU A 95 -3.12 6.41 -3.41
N PHE A 96 -4.16 5.61 -3.64
CA PHE A 96 -4.80 5.49 -4.94
C PHE A 96 -5.51 6.78 -5.36
N ALA A 97 -6.09 7.53 -4.42
CA ALA A 97 -6.66 8.85 -4.70
C ALA A 97 -5.59 9.84 -5.17
N ILE A 98 -4.47 9.96 -4.42
CA ILE A 98 -3.35 10.87 -4.78
C ILE A 98 -2.78 10.51 -6.16
N ILE A 99 -2.56 9.22 -6.41
CA ILE A 99 -2.06 8.75 -7.71
C ILE A 99 -3.08 9.04 -8.81
N GLY A 100 -4.36 8.75 -8.56
CA GLY A 100 -5.46 8.98 -9.50
C GLY A 100 -5.60 10.44 -9.92
N ASP A 101 -5.57 11.36 -8.97
CA ASP A 101 -5.64 12.80 -9.22
C ASP A 101 -4.43 13.27 -10.04
N ALA A 102 -3.22 12.84 -9.68
CA ALA A 102 -2.02 13.17 -10.44
C ALA A 102 -2.06 12.65 -11.89
N PHE A 103 -2.62 11.46 -12.12
CA PHE A 103 -2.81 10.93 -13.47
C PHE A 103 -3.85 11.70 -14.27
N ASN A 104 -4.95 12.13 -13.63
CA ASN A 104 -5.98 12.92 -14.28
C ASN A 104 -5.45 14.29 -14.71
N ASP A 105 -4.71 14.98 -13.84
CA ASP A 105 -4.09 16.28 -14.15
C ASP A 105 -3.14 16.19 -15.35
N VAL A 106 -2.28 15.16 -15.36
CA VAL A 106 -1.37 14.91 -16.49
C VAL A 106 -2.16 14.64 -17.78
N LYS A 107 -3.22 13.82 -17.69
CA LYS A 107 -4.07 13.47 -18.84
C LYS A 107 -4.82 14.69 -19.40
N GLU A 108 -5.29 15.60 -18.56
CA GLU A 108 -5.91 16.85 -18.99
C GLU A 108 -4.89 17.76 -19.66
N GLY A 109 -3.70 17.92 -19.07
CA GLY A 109 -2.60 18.64 -19.70
C GLY A 109 -2.23 18.12 -21.09
N PHE A 110 -2.26 16.79 -21.30
CA PHE A 110 -2.05 16.16 -22.62
C PHE A 110 -3.17 16.45 -23.62
N LYS A 111 -4.43 16.53 -23.17
CA LYS A 111 -5.55 16.89 -24.06
C LYS A 111 -5.46 18.33 -24.54
N ASP A 112 -4.96 19.21 -23.68
CA ASP A 112 -4.85 20.64 -23.94
C ASP A 112 -3.56 21.05 -24.68
N THR A 113 -2.67 20.10 -25.01
CA THR A 113 -1.50 20.37 -25.85
C THR A 113 -1.73 19.99 -27.31
N PRO A 114 -2.13 20.93 -28.20
CA PRO A 114 -2.39 20.65 -29.62
C PRO A 114 -1.14 20.17 -30.38
N MET A 115 0.07 20.48 -29.91
CA MET A 115 1.32 20.03 -30.53
C MET A 115 1.51 18.51 -30.44
N LEU A 116 1.13 17.87 -29.33
CA LEU A 116 1.30 16.43 -29.16
C LEU A 116 0.31 15.63 -30.01
N TRP A 117 -0.94 16.10 -30.14
CA TRP A 117 -1.91 15.53 -31.08
C TRP A 117 -1.48 15.71 -32.53
N HIS A 118 -0.92 16.87 -32.88
CA HIS A 118 -0.37 17.12 -34.20
C HIS A 118 0.82 16.21 -34.52
N ASP A 119 1.73 15.99 -33.57
CA ASP A 119 2.87 15.10 -33.73
C ASP A 119 2.46 13.62 -33.82
N ILE A 120 1.44 13.20 -33.04
CA ILE A 120 0.83 11.87 -33.14
C ILE A 120 0.13 11.69 -34.50
N GLU A 121 -0.60 12.70 -34.99
CA GLU A 121 -1.22 12.68 -36.31
C GLU A 121 -0.18 12.62 -37.44
N ILE A 122 0.92 13.38 -37.34
CA ILE A 122 2.03 13.31 -38.30
C ILE A 122 2.66 11.92 -38.27
N ALA A 123 2.95 11.37 -37.08
CA ALA A 123 3.55 10.04 -36.93
C ALA A 123 2.66 8.93 -37.53
N LEU A 124 1.34 9.00 -37.32
CA LEU A 124 0.36 8.09 -37.93
C LEU A 124 0.30 8.26 -39.46
N ARG A 125 0.35 9.48 -39.98
CA ARG A 125 0.40 9.74 -41.43
C ARG A 125 1.69 9.23 -42.07
N THR A 126 2.83 9.36 -41.39
CA THR A 126 4.13 8.88 -41.89
C THR A 126 4.29 7.35 -41.80
N ASN A 127 3.67 6.69 -40.81
CA ASN A 127 3.69 5.22 -40.71
C ASN A 127 2.77 4.52 -41.73
N HIS A 128 1.88 5.27 -42.39
CA HIS A 128 1.05 4.77 -43.50
C HIS A 128 1.59 5.13 -44.89
N THR A 129 2.70 5.86 -44.99
CA THR A 129 3.41 5.97 -46.27
C THR A 129 4.39 4.81 -46.39
N PRO A 130 4.14 3.80 -47.25
CA PRO A 130 5.13 2.77 -47.51
C PRO A 130 6.36 3.44 -48.10
N TYR A 131 7.52 3.19 -47.48
CA TYR A 131 8.83 3.47 -48.04
C TYR A 131 8.86 3.03 -49.51
N GLY A 132 8.86 3.99 -50.44
CA GLY A 132 8.78 3.60 -51.84
C GLY A 132 8.57 4.69 -52.87
N ARG A 133 9.35 5.77 -52.84
CA ARG A 133 9.81 6.40 -54.09
C ARG A 133 11.06 7.23 -53.86
N ARG A 134 12.19 6.61 -54.21
CA ARG A 134 13.49 7.28 -54.40
C ARG A 134 13.32 8.40 -55.42
N TYR A 135 13.73 9.61 -55.06
CA TYR A 135 13.99 10.66 -56.04
C TYR A 135 15.14 10.22 -56.95
N ARG A 136 14.88 10.17 -58.25
CA ARG A 136 15.86 10.38 -59.31
C ARG A 136 15.71 11.82 -59.77
#